data_AF-A0AAV2P946-F1
#
_entry.id   AF-A0AAV2P946-F1
#
_cell.length_a   1.000
_cell.length_b   1.000
_cell.length_c   1.000
_cell.angle_alpha   90.00
_cell.angle_beta   90.00
_cell.angle_gamma   90.00
#
_symmetry.space_group_name_H-M   'P 1'
#
loop_
_entity.id
_entity.type
_entity.pdbx_description
1 polymer ?
#
loop_
_entity_poly.entity_id
_entity_poly.type
_entity_poly.pdbx_seq_one_letter_code
_entity_poly.pdbx_strand_id
1 'polypeptide(L)'
;MAALFRMNCVQGLRRGLALMTPKETTIYRRIATTPKYYDDAKESTCQEKTLVKRKWVSYGFSETDEAEDRHTLHVTMFIVVTIVFVLGCTVMAYLPDVRGRDWAQREAYLQLRYREEHGLPLIDPNLIDPSKITLPSDEELGDTEIII
;
A
#
# COMPACT_ATOMS: atom_id res chain seq x y z
N MET A 1 45.67 19.74 -0.31
CA MET A 1 45.72 19.33 -1.73
C MET A 1 44.29 19.06 -2.19
N ALA A 2 43.66 20.08 -2.78
CA ALA A 2 42.33 19.98 -3.36
C ALA A 2 42.39 19.24 -4.71
N ALA A 3 41.49 18.29 -4.95
CA ALA A 3 41.11 17.87 -6.30
C ALA A 3 39.91 16.91 -6.23
N LEU A 4 38.71 17.38 -6.58
CA LEU A 4 38.06 17.18 -7.89
C LEU A 4 37.00 16.06 -7.83
N PHE A 5 35.82 16.40 -7.30
CA PHE A 5 34.59 15.66 -7.59
C PHE A 5 34.28 15.78 -9.09
N ARG A 6 34.48 14.69 -9.84
CA ARG A 6 34.05 14.60 -11.24
C ARG A 6 32.53 14.50 -11.29
N MET A 7 31.87 15.63 -11.57
CA MET A 7 30.50 15.67 -12.05
C MET A 7 30.45 14.99 -13.43
N ASN A 8 30.05 13.72 -13.49
CA ASN A 8 29.82 13.01 -14.74
C ASN A 8 28.33 12.66 -14.94
N CYS A 9 27.46 13.57 -14.51
CA CYS A 9 26.02 13.51 -14.76
C CYS A 9 25.69 14.55 -15.84
N VAL A 10 25.64 14.15 -17.12
CA VAL A 10 24.71 14.72 -18.14
C VAL A 10 24.87 14.14 -19.57
N GLN A 11 25.84 13.27 -19.87
CA GLN A 11 26.00 12.81 -21.26
C GLN A 11 24.99 11.74 -21.74
N GLY A 12 24.19 11.16 -20.84
CA GLY A 12 23.13 10.22 -21.19
C GLY A 12 21.83 10.86 -21.73
N LEU A 13 21.65 12.18 -21.57
CA LEU A 13 20.36 12.84 -21.84
C LEU A 13 20.27 13.47 -23.25
N ARG A 14 21.30 13.35 -24.09
CA ARG A 14 21.36 14.04 -25.40
C ARG A 14 21.26 13.15 -26.64
N ARG A 15 21.03 11.84 -26.49
CA ARG A 15 20.86 10.91 -27.63
C ARG A 15 19.46 10.28 -27.75
N GLY A 16 18.47 10.77 -27.00
CA GLY A 16 17.08 10.31 -27.07
C GLY A 16 16.12 11.21 -27.87
N LEU A 17 16.62 12.26 -28.54
CA LEU A 17 15.81 13.32 -29.15
C LEU A 17 15.97 13.42 -30.68
N ALA A 18 16.16 12.29 -31.36
CA ALA A 18 16.28 12.27 -32.82
C ALA A 18 15.65 11.02 -33.46
N LEU A 19 14.52 10.56 -32.93
CA LEU A 19 13.65 9.63 -33.66
C LEU A 19 12.20 10.12 -33.57
N MET A 20 11.69 10.41 -34.76
CA MET A 20 10.26 10.49 -35.12
C MET A 20 9.58 11.84 -34.91
N THR A 21 9.70 12.66 -35.95
CA THR A 21 8.63 13.53 -36.44
C THR A 21 7.24 12.92 -36.19
N PRO A 22 6.24 13.66 -35.69
CA PRO A 22 4.89 13.15 -35.59
C PRO A 22 4.32 13.06 -37.01
N LYS A 23 4.43 11.88 -37.63
CA LYS A 23 3.44 11.51 -38.64
C LYS A 23 2.16 11.27 -37.86
N GLU A 24 1.27 12.25 -37.89
CA GLU A 24 -0.13 12.09 -37.51
C GLU A 24 -0.74 10.96 -38.36
N THR A 25 -0.61 9.74 -37.86
CA THR A 25 -1.47 8.63 -38.24
C THR A 25 -1.98 8.06 -36.95
N THR A 26 -2.86 8.81 -36.30
CA THR A 26 -3.70 8.30 -35.23
C THR A 26 -4.65 7.29 -35.87
N ILE A 27 -4.23 6.02 -35.88
CA ILE A 27 -5.12 4.90 -36.15
C ILE A 27 -6.03 4.81 -34.93
N TYR A 28 -7.08 5.63 -34.93
CA TYR A 28 -8.23 5.38 -34.08
C TYR A 28 -8.80 4.04 -34.53
N ARG A 29 -8.67 3.01 -33.69
CA ARG A 29 -9.60 1.87 -33.79
C ARG A 29 -10.98 2.45 -33.50
N ARG A 30 -11.70 2.77 -34.57
CA ARG A 30 -13.12 3.12 -34.51
C ARG A 30 -13.82 1.89 -33.94
N ILE A 31 -14.10 1.91 -32.64
CA ILE A 31 -15.06 1.00 -32.05
C ILE A 31 -16.36 1.36 -32.77
N ALA A 32 -16.78 0.49 -33.69
CA ALA A 32 -18.06 0.63 -34.38
C ALA A 32 -19.14 0.32 -33.34
N THR A 33 -19.50 1.31 -32.52
CA THR A 33 -20.78 1.27 -31.84
C THR A 33 -21.82 1.29 -32.95
N THR A 34 -22.66 0.26 -32.97
CA THR A 34 -23.80 0.18 -33.88
C THR A 34 -24.58 1.49 -33.85
N PRO A 35 -25.01 2.02 -35.01
CA PRO A 35 -25.82 3.23 -35.02
C PRO A 35 -27.07 2.94 -34.21
N LYS A 36 -27.38 3.84 -33.26
CA LYS A 36 -28.62 3.80 -32.50
C LYS A 36 -29.79 3.73 -33.48
N TYR A 37 -30.44 2.57 -33.53
CA TYR A 37 -31.73 2.38 -34.15
C TYR A 37 -32.77 2.98 -33.22
N TYR A 38 -33.16 4.24 -33.44
CA TYR A 38 -34.41 4.80 -32.94
C TYR A 38 -34.91 5.81 -33.98
N ASP A 39 -36.16 5.62 -34.37
CA ASP A 39 -36.85 6.26 -35.48
C ASP A 39 -36.77 7.79 -35.50
N ASP A 40 -36.04 8.32 -36.48
CA ASP A 40 -36.29 9.65 -37.04
C ASP A 40 -37.38 9.53 -38.11
N ALA A 41 -38.65 9.47 -37.70
CA ALA A 41 -39.80 9.71 -38.58
C ALA A 41 -40.47 11.02 -38.13
N LYS A 42 -40.30 12.06 -38.95
CA LYS A 42 -40.95 13.37 -38.84
C LYS A 42 -42.47 13.22 -38.90
N GLU A 43 -43.21 14.02 -38.13
CA GLU A 43 -44.17 14.96 -38.73
C GLU A 43 -44.65 16.05 -37.74
N SER A 44 -44.59 17.27 -38.27
CA SER A 44 -45.19 18.53 -37.87
C SER A 44 -46.51 18.43 -37.09
N THR A 45 -46.56 19.01 -35.88
CA THR A 45 -47.61 19.94 -35.39
C THR A 45 -47.30 20.33 -33.95
N CYS A 46 -47.51 21.61 -33.62
CA CYS A 46 -47.31 22.23 -32.31
C CYS A 46 -47.95 21.40 -31.18
N GLN A 47 -47.15 20.87 -30.24
CA GLN A 47 -47.37 20.93 -28.79
C GLN A 47 -46.26 20.18 -28.03
N GLU A 48 -45.71 20.88 -27.03
CA GLU A 48 -45.00 20.38 -25.86
C GLU A 48 -43.95 19.27 -26.06
N LYS A 49 -42.67 19.67 -26.22
CA LYS A 49 -41.53 18.79 -25.96
C LYS A 49 -41.48 18.48 -24.46
N THR A 50 -42.29 17.54 -24.00
CA THR A 50 -42.01 16.83 -22.75
C THR A 50 -40.67 16.14 -22.96
N LEU A 51 -39.60 16.72 -22.41
CA LEU A 51 -38.26 16.13 -22.42
C LEU A 51 -38.40 14.72 -21.82
N VAL A 52 -38.34 13.69 -22.67
CA VAL A 52 -38.38 12.30 -22.22
C VAL A 52 -37.18 12.10 -21.32
N LYS A 53 -37.40 12.20 -20.00
CA LYS A 53 -36.37 12.07 -18.98
C LYS A 53 -35.79 10.67 -19.15
N ARG A 54 -34.51 10.59 -19.53
CA ARG A 54 -33.81 9.34 -19.80
C ARG A 54 -33.94 8.46 -18.56
N LYS A 55 -34.48 7.24 -18.71
CA LYS A 55 -34.64 6.29 -17.60
C LYS A 55 -33.25 6.01 -17.01
N TRP A 56 -33.01 6.47 -15.79
CA TRP A 56 -31.79 6.23 -15.05
C TRP A 56 -31.93 4.95 -14.22
N VAL A 57 -30.80 4.34 -13.90
CA VAL A 57 -30.74 3.13 -13.06
C VAL A 57 -30.05 3.55 -11.77
N SER A 58 -30.66 3.25 -10.63
CA SER A 58 -30.10 3.53 -9.32
C SER A 58 -28.91 2.61 -9.04
N TYR A 59 -27.94 3.14 -8.30
CA TYR A 59 -26.80 2.41 -7.76
C TYR A 59 -27.10 1.79 -6.39
N GLY A 60 -28.34 1.94 -5.90
CA GLY A 60 -28.84 1.35 -4.67
C GLY A 60 -28.71 2.25 -3.43
N PHE A 61 -28.36 3.53 -3.57
CA PHE A 61 -28.35 4.48 -2.45
C PHE A 61 -29.65 5.29 -2.37
N SER A 62 -30.19 5.73 -3.50
CA SER A 62 -31.51 6.37 -3.58
C SER A 62 -32.25 5.91 -4.84
N GLU A 63 -33.52 5.53 -4.67
CA GLU A 63 -34.42 5.13 -5.76
C GLU A 63 -35.22 6.32 -6.32
N THR A 64 -35.25 7.45 -5.60
CA THR A 64 -36.07 8.62 -5.94
C THR A 64 -35.28 9.68 -6.69
N ASP A 65 -34.02 9.92 -6.31
CA ASP A 65 -33.24 11.07 -6.74
C ASP A 65 -31.89 10.70 -7.37
N GLU A 66 -31.79 10.92 -8.68
CA GLU A 66 -30.61 10.56 -9.51
C GLU A 66 -29.33 11.29 -9.09
N ALA A 67 -29.46 12.56 -8.70
CA ALA A 67 -28.30 13.38 -8.33
C ALA A 67 -27.73 12.95 -6.98
N GLU A 68 -28.59 12.62 -6.02
CA GLU A 68 -28.21 12.18 -4.69
C GLU A 68 -27.57 10.78 -4.74
N ASP A 69 -28.17 9.85 -5.49
CA ASP A 69 -27.64 8.49 -5.65
C ASP A 69 -26.24 8.50 -6.28
N ARG A 70 -26.03 9.32 -7.32
CA ARG A 70 -24.69 9.52 -7.92
C ARG A 70 -23.72 10.16 -6.95
N HIS A 71 -24.12 11.22 -6.25
CA HIS A 71 -23.22 11.91 -5.33
C HIS A 71 -22.77 10.97 -4.21
N THR A 72 -23.71 10.23 -3.63
CA THR A 72 -23.46 9.25 -2.57
C THR A 72 -22.52 8.14 -3.04
N LEU A 73 -22.70 7.61 -4.26
CA LEU A 73 -21.77 6.64 -4.83
C LEU A 73 -20.35 7.20 -4.94
N HIS A 74 -20.17 8.41 -5.48
CA HIS A 74 -18.82 8.96 -5.66
C HIS A 74 -18.15 9.24 -4.30
N VAL A 75 -18.91 9.75 -3.33
CA VAL A 75 -18.41 10.02 -1.97
C VAL A 75 -18.02 8.72 -1.27
N THR A 76 -18.89 7.71 -1.29
CA THR A 76 -18.62 6.41 -0.64
C THR A 76 -17.43 5.70 -1.29
N MET A 77 -17.36 5.64 -2.63
CA MET A 77 -16.24 5.03 -3.33
C MET A 77 -14.93 5.79 -3.08
N PHE A 78 -14.97 7.12 -3.03
CA PHE A 78 -13.78 7.90 -2.68
C PHE A 78 -13.34 7.61 -1.25
N ILE A 79 -14.20 7.77 -0.25
CA ILE A 79 -13.82 7.59 1.16
C ILE A 79 -13.34 6.15 1.43
N VAL A 80 -14.07 5.14 0.96
CA VAL A 80 -13.73 3.75 1.26
C VAL A 80 -12.48 3.33 0.49
N VAL A 81 -12.41 3.60 -0.81
CA VAL A 81 -11.30 3.12 -1.63
C VAL A 81 -10.05 3.97 -1.45
N THR A 82 -10.16 5.29 -1.55
CA THR A 82 -8.96 6.14 -1.52
C THR A 82 -8.51 6.42 -0.09
N ILE A 83 -9.42 6.77 0.83
CA ILE A 83 -9.02 7.14 2.18
C ILE A 83 -8.79 5.89 3.03
N VAL A 84 -9.77 4.99 3.15
CA VAL A 84 -9.64 3.84 4.05
C VAL A 84 -8.65 2.81 3.50
N PHE A 85 -8.82 2.35 2.26
CA PHE A 85 -7.92 1.35 1.71
C PHE A 85 -6.56 1.93 1.33
N VAL A 86 -6.47 2.93 0.44
CA VAL A 86 -5.14 3.39 0.00
C VAL A 86 -4.39 4.07 1.15
N LEU A 87 -4.94 5.12 1.77
CA LEU A 87 -4.22 5.80 2.86
C LEU A 87 -4.06 4.90 4.10
N GLY A 88 -5.11 4.18 4.52
CA GLY A 88 -5.00 3.26 5.66
C GLY A 88 -3.96 2.15 5.46
N CYS A 89 -3.90 1.53 4.28
CA CYS A 89 -2.85 0.55 3.98
C CYS A 89 -1.47 1.19 3.92
N THR A 90 -1.32 2.41 3.39
CA THR A 90 -0.01 3.09 3.41
C THR A 90 0.46 3.38 4.83
N VAL A 91 -0.43 3.85 5.72
CA VAL A 91 -0.07 4.06 7.13
C VAL A 91 0.38 2.73 7.75
N MET A 92 -0.40 1.67 7.59
CA MET A 92 -0.04 0.34 8.11
C MET A 92 1.30 -0.18 7.57
N ALA A 93 1.59 0.03 6.28
CA ALA A 93 2.82 -0.43 5.65
C ALA A 93 4.06 0.34 6.13
N TYR A 94 3.91 1.62 6.51
CA TYR A 94 4.99 2.48 6.99
C TYR A 94 4.92 2.76 8.49
N LEU A 95 4.15 1.96 9.24
CA LEU A 95 4.18 2.03 10.70
C LEU A 95 5.61 1.77 11.18
N PRO A 96 6.10 2.54 12.17
CA PRO A 96 7.39 2.24 12.80
C PRO A 96 7.31 0.83 13.42
N ASP A 97 8.47 0.21 13.58
CA ASP A 97 8.60 -1.16 14.09
C ASP A 97 7.93 -1.34 15.48
N VAL A 98 6.64 -1.71 15.45
CA VAL A 98 5.77 -1.81 16.62
C VAL A 98 6.18 -2.93 17.58
N ARG A 99 6.95 -3.91 17.09
CA ARG A 99 7.36 -5.10 17.84
C ARG A 99 8.86 -5.13 18.11
N GLY A 100 9.60 -4.10 17.71
CA GLY A 100 11.07 -4.06 17.85
C GLY A 100 11.80 -5.17 17.10
N ARG A 101 11.20 -5.74 16.03
CA ARG A 101 11.80 -6.84 15.26
C ARG A 101 13.05 -6.41 14.51
N ASP A 102 13.01 -5.26 13.86
CA ASP A 102 14.14 -4.73 13.09
C ASP A 102 15.27 -4.32 14.03
N TRP A 103 14.92 -3.76 15.19
CA TRP A 103 15.88 -3.46 16.25
C TRP A 103 16.50 -4.75 16.80
N ALA A 104 15.69 -5.74 17.18
CA ALA A 104 16.18 -6.99 17.75
C ALA A 104 17.06 -7.76 16.77
N GLN A 105 16.72 -7.76 15.47
CA GLN A 105 17.55 -8.36 14.43
C GLN A 105 18.90 -7.64 14.32
N ARG A 106 18.90 -6.31 14.30
CA ARG A 106 20.14 -5.52 14.24
C ARG A 106 21.03 -5.78 15.47
N GLU A 107 20.45 -5.76 16.65
CA GLU A 107 21.16 -5.98 17.91
C GLU A 107 21.73 -7.40 17.99
N ALA A 108 20.96 -8.41 17.53
CA ALA A 108 21.43 -9.79 17.46
C ALA A 108 22.68 -9.94 16.58
N TYR A 109 22.73 -9.28 15.42
CA TYR A 109 23.93 -9.31 14.56
C TYR A 109 25.15 -8.69 15.23
N LEU A 110 24.99 -7.55 15.91
CA LEU A 110 26.09 -6.92 16.63
C LEU A 110 26.62 -7.83 17.74
N GLN A 111 25.70 -8.44 18.48
CA GLN A 111 26.01 -9.27 19.63
C GLN A 111 26.63 -10.63 19.25
N LEU A 112 26.26 -11.18 18.09
CA LEU A 112 26.90 -12.36 17.50
C LEU A 112 28.34 -12.04 17.06
N ARG A 113 28.55 -10.92 16.37
CA ARG A 113 29.89 -10.49 15.95
C ARG A 113 30.84 -10.31 17.12
N TYR A 114 30.38 -9.65 18.18
CA TYR A 114 31.15 -9.50 19.41
C TYR A 114 31.56 -10.86 19.99
N ARG A 115 30.65 -11.85 20.04
CA ARG A 115 30.95 -13.18 20.56
C ARG A 115 31.93 -13.96 19.68
N GLU A 116 31.78 -13.88 18.36
CA GLU A 116 32.70 -14.51 17.40
C GLU A 116 34.13 -13.97 17.55
N GLU A 117 34.29 -12.65 17.70
CA GLU A 117 35.60 -12.00 17.86
C GLU A 117 36.29 -12.40 19.18
N HIS A 118 35.51 -12.60 20.24
CA HIS A 118 36.03 -13.01 21.55
C HIS A 118 36.09 -14.54 21.72
N GLY A 119 35.67 -15.32 20.72
CA GLY A 119 35.66 -16.79 20.77
C GLY A 119 34.68 -17.38 21.80
N LEU A 120 33.65 -16.64 22.20
CA LEU A 120 32.61 -17.13 23.12
C LEU A 120 31.58 -18.01 22.38
N PRO A 121 30.86 -18.89 23.10
CA PRO A 121 29.70 -19.56 22.54
C PRO A 121 28.66 -18.56 22.04
N LEU A 122 28.02 -18.86 20.91
CA LEU A 122 27.06 -17.95 20.25
C LEU A 122 25.89 -17.57 21.16
N ILE A 123 25.39 -18.54 21.93
CA ILE A 123 24.32 -18.36 22.90
C ILE A 123 24.72 -19.12 24.16
N ASP A 124 24.65 -18.42 25.29
CA ASP A 124 24.84 -19.04 26.61
C ASP A 124 23.53 -19.72 27.03
N PRO A 125 23.52 -21.01 27.41
CA PRO A 125 22.34 -21.65 27.98
C PRO A 125 21.86 -20.98 29.26
N ASN A 126 22.75 -20.36 30.04
CA ASN A 126 22.40 -19.68 31.27
C ASN A 126 22.15 -18.19 31.00
N LEU A 127 20.88 -17.75 31.05
CA LEU A 127 20.55 -16.32 30.94
C LEU A 127 21.08 -15.52 32.13
N ILE A 128 21.08 -16.14 33.30
CA ILE A 128 21.52 -15.55 34.56
C ILE A 128 22.78 -16.28 35.00
N ASP A 129 23.77 -15.50 35.43
CA ASP A 129 24.98 -16.03 36.03
C ASP A 129 24.61 -16.87 37.27
N PRO A 130 24.94 -18.17 37.30
CA PRO A 130 24.58 -19.06 38.40
C PRO A 130 25.15 -18.61 39.75
N SER A 131 26.24 -17.82 39.75
CA SER A 131 26.81 -17.25 40.98
C SER A 131 25.90 -16.23 41.66
N LYS A 132 24.95 -15.63 40.93
CA LYS A 132 23.97 -14.68 41.47
C LYS A 132 22.72 -15.36 42.04
N ILE A 133 22.59 -16.68 41.82
CA ILE A 133 21.45 -17.46 42.28
C ILE A 133 21.88 -18.17 43.57
N THR A 134 21.36 -17.71 44.71
CA THR A 134 21.49 -18.44 45.98
C THR A 134 20.38 -19.47 46.06
N LEU A 135 20.74 -20.74 45.86
CA LEU A 135 19.82 -21.85 46.08
C LEU A 135 19.70 -22.09 47.61
N PRO A 136 18.48 -22.24 48.16
CA PRO A 136 18.31 -22.70 49.54
C PRO A 136 18.92 -24.09 49.71
N SER A 137 19.41 -24.39 50.91
CA SER A 137 19.97 -25.71 51.22
C SER A 137 18.87 -26.77 51.32
N ASP A 138 19.23 -28.04 51.11
CA ASP A 138 18.30 -29.18 51.18
C ASP A 138 17.56 -29.25 52.54
N GLU A 139 18.18 -28.76 53.63
CA GLU A 139 17.57 -28.71 54.97
C GLU A 139 16.45 -27.65 55.08
N GLU A 140 16.56 -26.54 54.34
CA GLU A 140 15.54 -25.49 54.27
C GLU A 140 14.39 -25.85 53.32
N LEU A 141 14.60 -26.82 52.42
CA LEU A 141 13.63 -27.28 51.44
C LEU A 141 12.53 -28.19 52.03
N GLY A 142 12.80 -28.84 53.18
CA GLY A 142 11.84 -29.71 53.87
C GLY A 142 11.25 -30.80 52.96
N ASP A 143 9.93 -31.05 53.08
CA ASP A 143 9.19 -32.03 52.27
C ASP A 143 8.58 -31.42 50.98
N THR A 144 9.20 -30.38 50.43
CA THR A 144 8.66 -29.75 49.21
C THR A 144 8.85 -30.68 48.01
N GLU A 145 7.75 -31.10 47.38
CA GLU A 145 7.81 -31.95 46.18
C GLU A 145 8.56 -31.23 45.05
N ILE A 146 9.69 -31.80 44.63
CA ILE A 146 10.42 -31.34 43.45
C ILE A 146 9.64 -31.80 42.22
N ILE A 147 8.89 -30.88 41.61
CA ILE A 147 8.23 -31.11 40.33
C ILE A 147 9.28 -30.89 39.24
N ILE A 148 9.68 -31.99 38.58
CA ILE A 148 10.65 -32.01 37.47
C ILE A 148 9.89 -31.90 36.14
#